data_AF-A0A6B2FXL1-F1
#
_entry.id   AF-A0A6B2FXL1-F1
#
_cell.length_a   1.000
_cell.length_b   1.000
_cell.length_c   1.000
_cell.angle_alpha   90.00
_cell.angle_beta   90.00
_cell.angle_gamma   90.00
#
_symmetry.space_group_name_H-M   'P 1'
#
loop_
_entity.id
_entity.type
_entity.pdbx_description
1 polymer ?
#
loop_
_entity_poly.entity_id
_entity_poly.type
_entity_poly.pdbx_seq_one_letter_code
_entity_poly.pdbx_strand_id
1 'polypeptide(L)'
;MLAVKKNVVGEFTRNDFVGIGETLEGKPRMASLTAVRSTEVVVISASFLNFLQKYGDQVMSKIAQYLSNRIGFLRTEKFKEPLDISRYSTVALVPTSNKVPIKNFGSELNAALNTIGPTAVIDSSCITYSDSNPIISRFRYLQLITQLETDNIMVLWVCDNTFSYWTKQCILHADLILFVASIDENFTPNTLEKQINRMKNLSAPKQLVLLHRENLYKPPDNTAMWLKDRKWISDFHHIRCQPRMYREQIAYQLFKDVSTKSKIPNKFSDISRLARRLTNNAVGLVLGGGGARGFAHLGVVRALEKAEIPIDMIGGTSIGAFMGAVYATYGDYVHMNRCANKFGKSYGSIYNQMSDITLPLLSFLTGARFNSILYSIFNDINIEDLLIPFFCTSTDISSHQLK
;
A
#
# COMPACT_ATOMS: atom_id res chain seq x y z
N MET A 1 -24.14 -25.90 0.17
CA MET A 1 -23.31 -25.51 1.32
C MET A 1 -23.07 -24.01 1.25
N LEU A 2 -23.70 -23.23 2.13
CA LEU A 2 -23.39 -21.81 2.29
C LEU A 2 -21.91 -21.69 2.66
N ALA A 3 -21.12 -21.00 1.84
CA ALA A 3 -19.72 -20.75 2.13
C ALA A 3 -19.65 -19.93 3.43
N VAL A 4 -19.23 -20.56 4.52
CA VAL A 4 -18.97 -19.87 5.79
C VAL A 4 -17.91 -18.83 5.50
N LYS A 5 -18.29 -17.55 5.57
CA LYS A 5 -17.40 -16.41 5.33
C LYS A 5 -16.35 -16.43 6.44
N LYS A 6 -15.14 -16.89 6.13
CA LYS A 6 -14.02 -16.92 7.07
C LYS A 6 -13.59 -15.47 7.31
N ASN A 7 -13.68 -15.01 8.55
CA ASN A 7 -13.19 -13.71 8.97
C ASN A 7 -11.79 -13.87 9.56
N VAL A 8 -10.89 -12.94 9.25
CA VAL A 8 -9.56 -12.89 9.87
C VAL A 8 -9.73 -12.43 11.31
N VAL A 9 -9.26 -13.25 12.26
CA VAL A 9 -9.39 -12.99 13.71
C VAL A 9 -8.15 -12.30 14.27
N GLY A 10 -7.00 -12.47 13.60
CA GLY A 10 -5.73 -11.84 13.96
C GLY A 10 -4.63 -12.21 12.96
N GLU A 11 -3.55 -11.45 12.99
CA GLU A 11 -2.32 -11.68 12.23
C GLU A 11 -1.20 -12.05 13.19
N PHE A 12 -0.29 -12.92 12.74
CA PHE A 12 0.85 -13.38 13.52
C PHE A 12 2.12 -13.10 12.74
N THR A 13 3.09 -12.55 13.44
CA THR A 13 4.39 -12.16 12.91
C THR A 13 5.46 -13.17 13.30
N ARG A 14 6.72 -12.87 12.98
CA ARG A 14 7.84 -13.74 13.28
C ARG A 14 8.00 -13.92 14.79
N ASN A 15 8.24 -15.16 15.21
CA ASN A 15 8.42 -15.58 16.61
C ASN A 15 7.14 -15.56 17.47
N ASP A 16 5.98 -15.27 16.87
CA ASP A 16 4.72 -15.40 17.57
C ASP A 16 4.35 -16.87 17.78
N PHE A 17 3.79 -17.16 18.95
CA PHE A 17 3.30 -18.48 19.29
C PHE A 17 1.81 -18.58 19.00
N VAL A 18 1.40 -19.67 18.34
CA VAL A 18 -0.01 -19.94 18.06
C VAL A 18 -0.42 -21.29 18.60
N GLY A 19 -1.57 -21.35 19.27
CA GLY A 19 -2.17 -22.61 19.72
C GLY A 19 -1.57 -23.18 21.00
N ILE A 20 -0.68 -22.45 21.69
CA ILE A 20 0.04 -23.00 22.84
C ILE A 20 -0.82 -23.08 24.10
N GLY A 21 -1.73 -22.13 24.30
CA GLY A 21 -2.71 -22.19 25.38
C GLY A 21 -3.66 -23.37 25.18
N GLU A 22 -4.17 -23.55 23.97
CA GLU A 22 -5.03 -24.68 23.62
C GLU A 22 -4.32 -26.03 23.76
N THR A 23 -3.02 -26.07 23.46
CA THR A 23 -2.21 -27.29 23.63
C THR A 23 -1.98 -27.63 25.10
N LEU A 24 -1.74 -26.62 25.96
CA LEU A 24 -1.59 -26.82 27.41
C LEU A 24 -2.91 -27.18 28.10
N GLU A 25 -4.02 -26.60 27.65
CA GLU A 25 -5.36 -26.88 28.18
C GLU A 25 -6.01 -28.14 27.58
N GLY A 26 -5.42 -28.74 26.55
CA GLY A 26 -5.99 -29.89 25.84
C GLY A 26 -7.27 -29.57 25.06
N LYS A 27 -7.47 -28.31 24.65
CA LYS A 27 -8.65 -27.84 23.92
C LYS A 27 -8.39 -27.79 22.40
N PRO A 28 -9.44 -27.99 21.56
CA PRO A 28 -9.29 -27.77 20.12
C PRO A 28 -9.06 -26.28 19.82
N ARG A 29 -8.32 -26.00 18.74
CA ARG A 29 -8.10 -24.62 18.28
C ARG A 29 -9.41 -23.99 17.81
N MET A 30 -9.62 -22.72 18.15
CA MET A 30 -10.82 -21.98 17.77
C MET A 30 -10.79 -21.45 16.33
N ALA A 31 -9.60 -21.34 15.72
CA ALA A 31 -9.41 -20.78 14.38
C ALA A 31 -8.45 -21.62 13.54
N SER A 32 -8.67 -21.61 12.22
CA SER A 32 -7.73 -22.17 11.25
C SER A 32 -6.60 -21.18 10.97
N LEU A 33 -5.36 -21.67 10.86
CA LEU A 33 -4.20 -20.88 10.46
C LEU A 33 -3.97 -21.00 8.96
N THR A 34 -3.56 -19.91 8.33
CA THR A 34 -3.18 -19.88 6.91
C THR A 34 -1.94 -19.03 6.80
N ALA A 35 -0.88 -19.57 6.21
CA ALA A 35 0.35 -18.82 5.97
C ALA A 35 0.14 -17.90 4.76
N VAL A 36 0.49 -16.62 4.90
CA VAL A 36 0.40 -15.62 3.81
C VAL A 36 1.44 -15.90 2.74
N ARG A 37 2.64 -16.30 3.18
CA ARG A 37 3.81 -16.64 2.37
C ARG A 37 4.35 -18.02 2.73
N SER A 38 5.36 -18.49 1.99
CA SER A 38 6.16 -19.65 2.36
C SER A 38 6.85 -19.41 3.69
N THR A 39 6.33 -20.06 4.73
CA THR A 39 6.80 -19.93 6.11
C THR A 39 7.21 -21.30 6.64
N GLU A 40 8.30 -21.35 7.39
CA GLU A 40 8.68 -22.52 8.15
C GLU A 40 8.13 -22.41 9.57
N VAL A 41 7.37 -23.42 9.99
CA VAL A 41 6.70 -23.45 11.29
C VAL A 41 7.33 -24.53 12.15
N VAL A 42 7.80 -24.15 13.33
CA VAL A 42 8.25 -25.11 14.34
C VAL A 42 7.03 -25.58 15.13
N VAL A 43 6.73 -26.88 15.03
CA VAL A 43 5.58 -27.48 15.72
C VAL A 43 6.03 -28.11 17.02
N ILE A 44 5.50 -27.61 18.13
CA ILE A 44 5.65 -28.22 19.45
C ILE A 44 4.43 -29.13 19.69
N SER A 45 4.65 -30.44 19.80
CA SER A 45 3.56 -31.40 20.03
C SER A 45 3.19 -31.49 21.51
N ALA A 46 1.93 -31.83 21.80
CA ALA A 46 1.48 -32.09 23.17
C ALA A 46 2.30 -33.22 23.82
N SER A 47 2.66 -34.25 23.07
CA SER A 47 3.51 -35.36 23.53
C SER A 47 4.89 -34.88 23.99
N PHE A 48 5.47 -33.89 23.31
CA PHE A 48 6.75 -33.31 23.71
C PHE A 48 6.64 -32.52 25.02
N LEU A 49 5.55 -31.77 25.20
CA LEU A 49 5.29 -31.08 26.48
C LEU A 49 5.07 -32.08 27.63
N ASN A 50 4.33 -33.16 27.39
CA ASN A 50 4.13 -34.24 28.36
C ASN A 50 5.44 -34.99 28.68
N PHE A 51 6.35 -35.09 27.72
CA PHE A 51 7.68 -35.63 27.95
C PHE A 51 8.51 -34.69 28.85
N LEU A 52 8.48 -33.39 28.58
CA LEU A 52 9.18 -32.40 29.41
C LEU A 52 8.66 -32.34 30.85
N GLN A 53 7.36 -32.58 31.08
CA GLN A 53 6.79 -32.72 32.42
C GLN A 53 7.50 -33.81 33.26
N LYS A 54 7.96 -34.90 32.62
CA LYS A 54 8.66 -36.01 33.32
C LYS A 54 10.03 -35.62 33.86
N TYR A 55 10.64 -34.55 33.36
CA TYR A 55 11.96 -34.07 33.82
C TYR A 55 11.87 -33.09 35.00
N GLY A 56 10.65 -32.78 35.47
CA GLY A 56 10.40 -32.05 36.71
C GLY A 56 9.59 -30.76 36.53
N ASP A 57 8.77 -30.46 37.54
CA ASP A 57 7.84 -29.32 37.56
C ASP A 57 8.53 -27.96 37.38
N GLN A 58 9.81 -27.86 37.77
CA GLN A 58 10.62 -26.64 37.61
C GLN A 58 10.83 -26.25 36.13
N VAL A 59 10.98 -27.23 35.24
CA VAL A 59 11.17 -26.98 33.80
C VAL A 59 9.88 -26.44 33.19
N MET A 60 8.76 -27.07 33.53
CA MET A 60 7.45 -26.67 33.04
C MET A 60 7.01 -25.32 33.60
N SER A 61 7.34 -25.01 34.86
CA SER A 61 7.10 -23.68 35.44
C SER A 61 7.89 -22.60 34.69
N LYS A 62 9.17 -22.82 34.35
CA LYS A 62 9.97 -21.88 33.55
C LYS A 62 9.44 -21.72 32.12
N ILE A 63 9.04 -22.81 31.48
CA ILE A 63 8.43 -22.76 30.13
C ILE A 63 7.11 -22.00 30.19
N ALA A 64 6.24 -22.30 31.18
CA ALA A 64 4.97 -21.61 31.38
C ALA A 64 5.18 -20.13 31.68
N GLN A 65 6.18 -19.76 32.49
CA GLN A 65 6.55 -18.35 32.71
C GLN A 65 7.07 -17.67 31.44
N TYR A 66 7.94 -18.31 30.68
CA TYR A 66 8.47 -17.76 29.43
C TYR A 66 7.34 -17.54 28.40
N LEU A 67 6.47 -18.53 28.24
CA LEU A 67 5.31 -18.45 27.35
C LEU A 67 4.26 -17.47 27.85
N SER A 68 3.98 -17.46 29.17
CA SER A 68 3.03 -16.53 29.78
C SER A 68 3.53 -15.10 29.72
N ASN A 69 4.84 -14.84 29.84
CA ASN A 69 5.41 -13.51 29.64
C ASN A 69 5.30 -13.08 28.17
N ARG A 70 5.52 -14.00 27.21
CA ARG A 70 5.33 -13.72 25.77
C ARG A 70 3.87 -13.48 25.40
N ILE A 71 2.93 -14.28 25.92
CA ILE A 71 1.48 -14.17 25.68
C ILE A 71 0.89 -12.99 26.47
N GLY A 72 1.39 -12.75 27.67
CA GLY A 72 1.03 -11.64 28.54
C GLY A 72 1.38 -10.30 27.91
N PHE A 73 2.58 -10.18 27.34
CA PHE A 73 2.99 -9.01 26.55
C PHE A 73 1.98 -8.70 25.42
N LEU A 74 1.48 -9.74 24.72
CA LEU A 74 0.45 -9.61 23.68
C LEU A 74 -0.96 -9.24 24.20
N ARG A 75 -1.26 -9.46 25.49
CA ARG A 75 -2.59 -9.18 26.10
C ARG A 75 -2.65 -7.88 26.90
N THR A 76 -1.56 -7.45 27.54
CA THR A 76 -1.55 -6.22 28.36
C THR A 76 -1.15 -4.96 27.60
N GLU A 77 -0.43 -5.06 26.48
CA GLU A 77 -0.12 -3.88 25.65
C GLU A 77 -1.17 -3.67 24.54
N LYS A 78 -2.43 -3.48 24.91
CA LYS A 78 -3.39 -2.76 24.04
C LYS A 78 -3.08 -1.25 23.92
N PHE A 79 -1.98 -0.76 24.53
CA PHE A 79 -1.65 0.67 24.58
C PHE A 79 -0.16 1.03 24.40
N LYS A 80 0.70 0.09 24.04
CA LYS A 80 2.05 0.38 23.54
C LYS A 80 2.36 -0.65 22.46
N GLU A 81 1.93 -0.38 21.24
CA GLU A 81 2.48 -1.10 20.11
C GLU A 81 4.01 -0.90 20.14
N PRO A 82 4.86 -1.94 20.07
CA PRO A 82 6.12 -1.71 19.38
C PRO A 82 5.69 -1.16 18.02
N LEU A 83 6.15 0.02 17.63
CA LEU A 83 5.84 0.56 16.32
C LEU A 83 6.11 -0.55 15.31
N ASP A 84 5.07 -1.21 14.80
CA ASP A 84 5.21 -2.10 13.66
C ASP A 84 5.36 -1.13 12.50
N ILE A 85 6.60 -0.65 12.33
CA ILE A 85 7.00 0.39 11.36
C ILE A 85 6.73 -0.10 9.94
N SER A 86 6.35 -1.37 9.71
CA SER A 86 5.93 -1.82 8.39
C SER A 86 4.76 -2.79 8.44
N ARG A 87 3.77 -2.53 7.57
CA ARG A 87 2.65 -3.45 7.32
C ARG A 87 3.13 -4.74 6.62
N TYR A 88 4.27 -4.67 5.95
CA TYR A 88 4.84 -5.75 5.14
C TYR A 88 6.34 -5.82 5.39
N SER A 89 6.86 -7.02 5.67
CA SER A 89 8.31 -7.24 5.82
C SER A 89 8.97 -7.53 4.48
N THR A 90 8.27 -8.20 3.57
CA THR A 90 8.79 -8.53 2.23
C THR A 90 7.81 -8.12 1.14
N VAL A 91 8.34 -7.48 0.08
CA VAL A 91 7.54 -6.99 -1.04
C VAL A 91 8.15 -7.47 -2.36
N ALA A 92 7.36 -8.12 -3.20
CA ALA A 92 7.77 -8.50 -4.56
C ALA A 92 7.36 -7.45 -5.57
N LEU A 93 8.31 -7.02 -6.40
CA LEU A 93 8.13 -6.07 -7.49
C LEU A 93 8.05 -6.86 -8.81
N VAL A 94 6.85 -6.91 -9.41
CA VAL A 94 6.58 -7.67 -10.63
C VAL A 94 6.33 -6.70 -11.79
N PRO A 95 7.14 -6.72 -12.86
CA PRO A 95 6.89 -5.90 -14.04
C PRO A 95 5.73 -6.46 -14.88
N THR A 96 4.86 -5.59 -15.39
CA THR A 96 3.83 -5.99 -16.37
C THR A 96 4.35 -6.02 -17.81
N SER A 97 5.50 -5.42 -18.09
CA SER A 97 6.12 -5.45 -19.42
C SER A 97 7.63 -5.26 -19.36
N ASN A 98 8.29 -5.51 -20.49
CA ASN A 98 9.73 -5.31 -20.63
C ASN A 98 10.17 -3.84 -20.61
N LYS A 99 9.25 -2.88 -20.85
CA LYS A 99 9.60 -1.46 -20.87
C LYS A 99 9.46 -0.81 -19.50
N VAL A 100 8.89 -1.53 -18.52
CA VAL A 100 8.82 -1.07 -17.13
C VAL A 100 10.23 -1.13 -16.53
N PRO A 101 10.79 0.00 -16.05
CA PRO A 101 12.14 0.03 -15.50
C PRO A 101 12.16 -0.51 -14.06
N ILE A 102 11.85 -1.79 -13.87
CA ILE A 102 11.60 -2.40 -12.55
C ILE A 102 12.79 -2.29 -11.59
N LYS A 103 14.02 -2.42 -12.11
CA LYS A 103 15.24 -2.30 -11.31
C LYS A 103 15.42 -0.86 -10.81
N ASN A 104 15.24 0.13 -11.68
CA ASN A 104 15.36 1.54 -11.33
C ASN A 104 14.24 1.95 -10.36
N PHE A 105 13.02 1.47 -10.59
CA PHE A 105 11.90 1.65 -9.67
C PHE A 105 12.21 1.07 -8.28
N GLY A 106 12.75 -0.15 -8.21
CA GLY A 106 13.18 -0.78 -6.97
C GLY A 106 14.25 0.04 -6.24
N SER A 107 15.24 0.58 -6.97
CA SER A 107 16.28 1.44 -6.39
C SER A 107 15.73 2.77 -5.85
N GLU A 108 14.82 3.43 -6.57
CA GLU A 108 14.19 4.67 -6.12
C GLU A 108 13.28 4.44 -4.90
N LEU A 109 12.50 3.34 -4.91
CA LEU A 109 11.68 2.96 -3.77
C LEU A 109 12.55 2.62 -2.55
N ASN A 110 13.67 1.94 -2.75
CA ASN A 110 14.66 1.68 -1.71
C ASN A 110 15.27 2.96 -1.15
N ALA A 111 15.59 3.94 -1.99
CA ALA A 111 16.09 5.23 -1.51
C ALA A 111 15.04 5.95 -0.64
N ALA A 112 13.77 5.89 -1.02
CA ALA A 112 12.68 6.46 -0.23
C ALA A 112 12.44 5.69 1.09
N LEU A 113 12.45 4.37 1.08
CA LEU A 113 12.29 3.55 2.29
C LEU A 113 13.46 3.71 3.26
N ASN A 114 14.69 3.86 2.77
CA ASN A 114 15.87 4.12 3.60
C ASN A 114 15.80 5.44 4.39
N THR A 115 14.92 6.37 4.03
CA THR A 115 14.66 7.56 4.87
C THR A 115 13.84 7.25 6.13
N ILE A 116 13.15 6.10 6.15
CA ILE A 116 12.31 5.62 7.24
C ILE A 116 13.09 4.59 8.08
N GLY A 117 13.74 3.63 7.42
CA GLY A 117 14.56 2.62 8.08
C GLY A 117 15.32 1.74 7.08
N PRO A 118 16.22 0.85 7.54
CA PRO A 118 17.09 0.07 6.67
C PRO A 118 16.29 -0.84 5.73
N THR A 119 16.54 -0.73 4.42
CA THR A 119 15.92 -1.60 3.41
C THR A 119 16.92 -2.18 2.43
N ALA A 120 16.62 -3.41 1.99
CA ALA A 120 17.44 -4.14 1.03
C ALA A 120 16.66 -4.40 -0.27
N VAL A 121 17.37 -4.36 -1.40
CA VAL A 121 16.85 -4.75 -2.72
C VAL A 121 17.62 -5.98 -3.19
N ILE A 122 16.90 -7.01 -3.61
CA ILE A 122 17.47 -8.26 -4.09
C ILE A 122 16.95 -8.52 -5.49
N ASP A 123 17.85 -8.82 -6.43
CA ASP A 123 17.51 -9.29 -7.77
C ASP A 123 18.12 -10.67 -8.05
N SER A 124 17.80 -11.23 -9.22
CA SER A 124 18.28 -12.55 -9.64
C SER A 124 19.80 -12.65 -9.73
N SER A 125 20.53 -11.53 -9.83
CA SER A 125 22.00 -11.52 -9.87
C SER A 125 22.65 -11.66 -8.50
N CYS A 126 21.91 -11.36 -7.42
CA CYS A 126 22.43 -11.47 -6.05
C CYS A 126 22.54 -12.92 -5.56
N ILE A 127 21.84 -13.87 -6.18
CA ILE A 127 21.86 -15.28 -5.78
C ILE A 127 22.53 -16.13 -6.87
N THR A 128 23.85 -16.28 -6.76
CA THR A 128 24.60 -17.27 -7.53
C THR A 128 24.45 -18.63 -6.88
N TYR A 129 23.69 -19.53 -7.51
CA TYR A 129 23.62 -20.95 -7.13
C TYR A 129 24.94 -21.63 -7.51
N SER A 130 25.96 -21.52 -6.66
CA SER A 130 27.27 -22.16 -6.89
C SER A 130 27.42 -23.54 -6.25
N ASP A 131 26.39 -24.07 -5.57
CA ASP A 131 26.51 -25.32 -4.83
C ASP A 131 25.83 -26.50 -5.51
N SER A 132 26.57 -27.61 -5.65
CA SER A 132 26.12 -28.88 -6.23
C SER A 132 25.13 -29.65 -5.35
N ASN A 133 24.96 -29.29 -4.07
CA ASN A 133 24.04 -29.98 -3.15
C ASN A 133 22.76 -29.14 -2.88
N PRO A 134 21.57 -29.64 -3.28
CA PRO A 134 20.31 -28.91 -3.15
C PRO A 134 19.85 -28.67 -1.71
N ILE A 135 20.28 -29.49 -0.75
CA ILE A 135 19.90 -29.34 0.66
C ILE A 135 20.68 -28.19 1.29
N ILE A 136 21.99 -28.14 1.03
CA ILE A 136 22.88 -27.09 1.55
C ILE A 136 22.51 -25.75 0.94
N SER A 137 22.20 -25.71 -0.36
CA SER A 137 21.77 -24.48 -1.02
C SER A 137 20.43 -23.96 -0.47
N ARG A 138 19.46 -24.85 -0.19
CA ARG A 138 18.21 -24.47 0.48
C ARG A 138 18.45 -23.90 1.88
N PHE A 139 19.27 -24.55 2.69
CA PHE A 139 19.57 -24.06 4.04
C PHE A 139 20.24 -22.68 4.03
N ARG A 140 21.26 -22.49 3.17
CA ARG A 140 21.92 -21.19 2.99
C ARG A 140 20.96 -20.11 2.52
N TYR A 141 20.06 -20.45 1.59
CA TYR A 141 19.04 -19.54 1.10
C TYR A 141 18.09 -19.07 2.20
N LEU A 142 17.60 -19.99 3.04
CA LEU A 142 16.73 -19.65 4.17
C LEU A 142 17.44 -18.81 5.23
N GLN A 143 18.71 -19.12 5.51
CA GLN A 143 19.53 -18.32 6.41
C GLN A 143 19.73 -16.90 5.89
N LEU A 144 19.98 -16.74 4.59
CA LEU A 144 20.10 -15.44 3.93
C LEU A 144 18.80 -14.63 4.06
N ILE A 145 17.64 -15.22 3.75
CA ILE A 145 16.34 -14.55 3.92
C ILE A 145 16.15 -14.11 5.36
N THR A 146 16.42 -15.02 6.30
CA THR A 146 16.26 -14.75 7.73
C THR A 146 17.13 -13.58 8.17
N GLN A 147 18.38 -13.51 7.69
CA GLN A 147 19.28 -12.41 7.98
C GLN A 147 18.75 -11.10 7.38
N LEU A 148 18.34 -11.10 6.11
CA LEU A 148 17.82 -9.90 5.44
C LEU A 148 16.55 -9.37 6.11
N GLU A 149 15.63 -10.24 6.52
CA GLU A 149 14.43 -9.87 7.29
C GLU A 149 14.75 -9.41 8.73
N THR A 150 15.91 -9.77 9.28
CA THR A 150 16.33 -9.31 10.62
C THR A 150 16.98 -7.93 10.56
N ASP A 151 17.79 -7.70 9.53
CA ASP A 151 18.62 -6.50 9.40
C ASP A 151 17.85 -5.32 8.79
N ASN A 152 16.71 -5.57 8.13
CA ASN A 152 15.95 -4.58 7.38
C ASN A 152 14.49 -4.52 7.82
N ILE A 153 13.90 -3.32 7.84
CA ILE A 153 12.46 -3.14 8.08
C ILE A 153 11.61 -3.64 6.91
N MET A 154 12.21 -3.71 5.71
CA MET A 154 11.58 -4.19 4.50
C MET A 154 12.61 -4.72 3.49
N VAL A 155 12.28 -5.83 2.84
CA VAL A 155 13.07 -6.42 1.75
C VAL A 155 12.28 -6.37 0.44
N LEU A 156 12.86 -5.74 -0.58
CA LEU A 156 12.30 -5.62 -1.91
C LEU A 156 12.87 -6.72 -2.84
N TRP A 157 12.01 -7.60 -3.32
CA TRP A 157 12.35 -8.67 -4.27
C TRP A 157 12.03 -8.24 -5.69
N VAL A 158 13.04 -8.08 -6.54
CA VAL A 158 12.85 -7.67 -7.94
C VAL A 158 12.69 -8.90 -8.83
N CYS A 159 11.49 -9.11 -9.37
CA CYS A 159 11.18 -10.23 -10.25
C CYS A 159 11.71 -10.03 -11.67
N ASP A 160 11.92 -11.13 -12.39
CA ASP A 160 12.23 -11.10 -13.82
C ASP A 160 10.94 -10.85 -14.64
N ASN A 161 11.11 -10.47 -15.92
CA ASN A 161 9.97 -10.26 -16.83
C ASN A 161 9.25 -11.56 -17.24
N THR A 162 9.81 -12.72 -16.88
CA THR A 162 9.24 -14.04 -17.15
C THR A 162 8.98 -14.78 -15.84
N PHE A 163 8.16 -15.83 -15.91
CA PHE A 163 7.85 -16.68 -14.76
C PHE A 163 8.99 -17.67 -14.50
N SER A 164 10.16 -17.13 -14.19
CA SER A 164 11.37 -17.88 -13.87
C SER A 164 11.26 -18.55 -12.49
N TYR A 165 12.21 -19.44 -12.17
CA TYR A 165 12.32 -20.00 -10.83
C TYR A 165 12.50 -18.88 -9.78
N TRP A 166 13.29 -17.86 -10.10
CA TRP A 166 13.51 -16.69 -9.26
C TRP A 166 12.21 -15.92 -8.99
N THR A 167 11.46 -15.56 -10.03
CA THR A 167 10.17 -14.87 -9.90
C THR A 167 9.19 -15.67 -9.05
N LYS A 168 9.14 -16.99 -9.22
CA LYS A 168 8.30 -17.87 -8.39
C LYS A 168 8.71 -17.82 -6.91
N GLN A 169 10.01 -17.81 -6.60
CA GLN A 169 10.49 -17.70 -5.21
C GLN A 169 10.14 -16.33 -4.61
N CYS A 170 10.40 -15.24 -5.33
CA CYS A 170 10.09 -13.88 -4.89
C CYS A 170 8.62 -13.76 -4.47
N ILE A 171 7.72 -14.27 -5.31
CA ILE A 171 6.27 -14.21 -5.08
C ILE A 171 5.83 -15.07 -3.89
N LEU A 172 6.42 -16.24 -3.73
CA LEU A 172 6.09 -17.14 -2.63
C LEU A 172 6.60 -16.63 -1.28
N HIS A 173 7.65 -15.80 -1.26
CA HIS A 173 8.23 -15.24 -0.04
C HIS A 173 7.74 -13.82 0.30
N ALA A 174 6.90 -13.22 -0.56
CA ALA A 174 6.41 -11.86 -0.38
C ALA A 174 5.13 -11.80 0.46
N ASP A 175 5.07 -10.84 1.37
CA ASP A 175 3.84 -10.46 2.10
C ASP A 175 2.93 -9.58 1.21
N LEU A 176 3.51 -8.87 0.25
CA LEU A 176 2.80 -8.04 -0.73
C LEU A 176 3.40 -8.20 -2.13
N ILE A 177 2.53 -8.29 -3.14
CA ILE A 177 2.96 -8.30 -4.54
C ILE A 177 2.54 -6.98 -5.20
N LEU A 178 3.52 -6.20 -5.63
CA LEU A 178 3.35 -4.97 -6.38
C LEU A 178 3.55 -5.25 -7.87
N PHE A 179 2.47 -5.19 -8.63
CA PHE A 179 2.53 -5.17 -10.08
C PHE A 179 2.84 -3.75 -10.55
N VAL A 180 3.97 -3.55 -11.23
CA VAL A 180 4.39 -2.24 -11.71
C VAL A 180 4.15 -2.18 -13.21
N ALA A 181 3.35 -1.21 -13.64
CA ALA A 181 2.94 -1.00 -15.01
C ALA A 181 3.16 0.44 -15.45
N SER A 182 3.40 0.66 -16.73
CA SER A 182 3.41 2.00 -17.31
C SER A 182 2.04 2.31 -17.89
N ILE A 183 1.48 3.49 -17.60
CA ILE A 183 0.11 3.84 -18.04
C ILE A 183 -0.03 3.86 -19.57
N ASP A 184 1.04 4.22 -20.28
CA ASP A 184 1.10 4.31 -21.75
C ASP A 184 1.06 2.95 -22.47
N GLU A 185 0.95 1.84 -21.73
CA GLU A 185 0.97 0.48 -22.25
C GLU A 185 -0.41 -0.17 -22.30
N ASN A 186 -0.45 -1.36 -22.89
CA ASN A 186 -1.66 -2.16 -22.98
C ASN A 186 -2.21 -2.49 -21.59
N PHE A 187 -3.49 -2.16 -21.38
CA PHE A 187 -4.20 -2.39 -20.13
C PHE A 187 -4.48 -3.87 -19.86
N THR A 188 -4.28 -4.77 -20.82
CA THR A 188 -4.63 -6.18 -20.67
C THR A 188 -3.58 -6.94 -19.84
N PRO A 189 -3.99 -7.85 -18.93
CA PRO A 189 -3.04 -8.62 -18.14
C PRO A 189 -2.12 -9.49 -19.01
N ASN A 190 -0.81 -9.40 -18.75
CA ASN A 190 0.19 -10.15 -19.49
C ASN A 190 0.17 -11.66 -19.12
N THR A 191 1.02 -12.46 -19.75
CA THR A 191 1.15 -13.89 -19.47
C THR A 191 1.64 -14.19 -18.06
N LEU A 192 2.61 -13.41 -17.56
CA LEU A 192 3.16 -13.48 -16.20
C LEU A 192 2.08 -13.24 -15.13
N GLU A 193 1.33 -12.13 -15.21
CA GLU A 193 0.20 -11.77 -14.36
C GLU A 193 -0.85 -12.89 -14.33
N LYS A 194 -1.21 -13.42 -15.51
CA LYS A 194 -2.16 -14.55 -15.60
C LYS A 194 -1.62 -15.81 -14.93
N GLN A 195 -0.33 -16.10 -15.04
CA GLN A 195 0.29 -17.25 -14.38
C GLN A 195 0.31 -17.08 -12.86
N ILE A 196 0.68 -15.89 -12.37
CA ILE A 196 0.71 -15.56 -10.94
C ILE A 196 -0.70 -15.64 -10.34
N ASN A 197 -1.70 -15.07 -11.03
CA ASN A 197 -3.09 -15.09 -10.56
C ASN A 197 -3.70 -16.52 -10.55
N ARG A 198 -3.19 -17.44 -11.37
CA ARG A 198 -3.62 -18.85 -11.38
C ARG A 198 -3.01 -19.67 -10.24
N MET A 199 -2.05 -19.14 -9.48
CA MET A 199 -1.44 -19.87 -8.37
C MET A 199 -2.44 -20.02 -7.20
N LYS A 200 -2.80 -21.26 -6.88
CA LYS A 200 -3.78 -21.58 -5.82
C LYS A 200 -3.30 -21.27 -4.39
N ASN A 201 -1.99 -21.21 -4.17
CA ASN A 201 -1.39 -21.09 -2.83
C ASN A 201 -0.88 -19.66 -2.54
N LEU A 202 -1.49 -18.65 -3.16
CA LEU A 202 -1.02 -17.27 -3.06
C LEU A 202 -2.03 -16.41 -2.29
N SER A 203 -1.82 -16.32 -0.98
CA SER A 203 -2.65 -15.54 -0.07
C SER A 203 -2.22 -14.07 0.03
N ALA A 204 -1.00 -13.74 -0.42
CA ALA A 204 -0.49 -12.37 -0.39
C ALA A 204 -1.41 -11.40 -1.18
N PRO A 205 -1.75 -10.23 -0.59
CA PRO A 205 -2.42 -9.16 -1.30
C PRO A 205 -1.62 -8.72 -2.53
N LYS A 206 -2.37 -8.29 -3.54
CA LYS A 206 -1.82 -7.84 -4.82
C LYS A 206 -2.24 -6.40 -5.03
N GLN A 207 -1.29 -5.54 -5.35
CA GLN A 207 -1.53 -4.13 -5.62
C GLN A 207 -0.94 -3.73 -6.98
N LEU A 208 -1.52 -2.71 -7.59
CA LEU A 208 -1.06 -2.15 -8.86
C LEU A 208 -0.33 -0.83 -8.62
N VAL A 209 0.80 -0.63 -9.29
CA VAL A 209 1.50 0.64 -9.36
C VAL A 209 1.50 1.09 -10.81
N LEU A 210 0.84 2.20 -11.08
CA LEU A 210 0.75 2.82 -12.40
C LEU A 210 1.75 3.97 -12.49
N LEU A 211 2.78 3.75 -13.29
CA LEU A 211 3.84 4.70 -13.58
C LEU A 211 3.39 5.68 -14.66
N HIS A 212 3.49 6.96 -14.35
CA HIS A 212 3.23 8.08 -15.25
C HIS A 212 4.54 8.71 -15.65
N ARG A 213 4.82 8.77 -16.96
CA ARG A 213 5.94 9.58 -17.45
C ARG A 213 5.66 11.04 -17.16
N GLU A 214 6.70 11.82 -16.92
CA GLU A 214 6.64 13.22 -16.49
C GLU A 214 6.11 14.15 -17.61
N ASN A 215 4.86 13.98 -18.03
CA ASN A 215 4.08 14.98 -18.75
C ASN A 215 3.13 15.63 -17.74
N LEU A 216 3.72 16.53 -16.95
CA LEU A 216 3.17 17.32 -15.85
C LEU A 216 2.06 18.28 -16.29
N TYR A 217 0.92 17.82 -16.83
CA TYR A 217 -0.29 18.66 -16.91
C TYR A 217 -1.61 17.87 -16.92
N LYS A 218 -1.56 16.58 -17.28
CA LYS A 218 -2.77 15.75 -17.33
C LYS A 218 -2.82 14.85 -16.10
N PRO A 219 -3.95 14.80 -15.38
CA PRO A 219 -4.18 13.74 -14.41
C PRO A 219 -4.13 12.37 -15.10
N PRO A 220 -3.89 11.28 -14.34
CA PRO A 220 -4.05 9.92 -14.83
C PRO A 220 -5.36 9.77 -15.63
N ASP A 221 -5.34 8.92 -16.66
CA ASP A 221 -6.55 8.53 -17.38
C ASP A 221 -6.59 7.02 -17.58
N ASN A 222 -7.78 6.50 -17.88
CA ASN A 222 -8.02 5.09 -18.18
C ASN A 222 -7.69 4.10 -17.06
N THR A 223 -7.62 4.55 -15.79
CA THR A 223 -7.36 3.67 -14.65
C THR A 223 -8.45 2.61 -14.50
N ALA A 224 -9.70 2.98 -14.80
CA ALA A 224 -10.83 2.05 -14.85
C ALA A 224 -10.57 0.85 -15.77
N MET A 225 -9.92 1.06 -16.92
CA MET A 225 -9.61 0.00 -17.89
C MET A 225 -8.55 -0.96 -17.34
N TRP A 226 -7.55 -0.44 -16.64
CA TRP A 226 -6.54 -1.26 -15.95
C TRP A 226 -7.15 -2.15 -14.85
N LEU A 227 -8.13 -1.62 -14.12
CA LEU A 227 -8.79 -2.32 -13.00
C LEU A 227 -9.85 -3.34 -13.47
N LYS A 228 -10.49 -3.10 -14.63
CA LYS A 228 -11.58 -3.94 -15.16
C LYS A 228 -11.21 -5.43 -15.25
N ASP A 229 -10.03 -5.73 -15.78
CA ASP A 229 -9.52 -7.10 -15.95
C ASP A 229 -8.69 -7.60 -14.75
N ARG A 230 -8.56 -6.76 -13.71
CA ARG A 230 -7.74 -6.99 -12.51
C ARG A 230 -8.55 -6.92 -11.22
N LYS A 231 -9.75 -7.53 -11.20
CA LYS A 231 -10.61 -7.62 -9.99
C LYS A 231 -9.95 -8.33 -8.80
N TRP A 232 -8.82 -9.00 -9.00
CA TRP A 232 -7.99 -9.65 -7.99
C TRP A 232 -6.99 -8.71 -7.31
N ILE A 233 -6.90 -7.46 -7.77
CA ILE A 233 -6.10 -6.40 -7.15
C ILE A 233 -6.89 -5.74 -6.03
N SER A 234 -6.20 -5.54 -4.90
CA SER A 234 -6.77 -5.02 -3.67
C SER A 234 -6.69 -3.50 -3.54
N ASP A 235 -5.61 -2.90 -4.06
CA ASP A 235 -5.35 -1.45 -4.01
C ASP A 235 -4.46 -1.05 -5.20
N PHE A 236 -4.44 0.23 -5.56
CA PHE A 236 -3.60 0.74 -6.63
C PHE A 236 -3.01 2.12 -6.30
N HIS A 237 -1.86 2.43 -6.90
CA HIS A 237 -1.11 3.66 -6.66
C HIS A 237 -0.66 4.27 -7.97
N HIS A 238 -0.86 5.58 -8.13
CA HIS A 238 -0.25 6.34 -9.22
C HIS A 238 1.10 6.91 -8.77
N ILE A 239 2.11 6.84 -9.64
CA ILE A 239 3.44 7.39 -9.37
C ILE A 239 3.92 8.17 -10.57
N ARG A 240 4.19 9.48 -10.40
CA ARG A 240 4.89 10.28 -11.40
C ARG A 240 6.38 9.96 -11.34
N CYS A 241 6.89 9.44 -12.44
CA CYS A 241 8.26 9.00 -12.55
C CYS A 241 9.15 10.15 -13.02
N GLN A 242 10.25 10.37 -12.32
CA GLN A 242 11.29 11.27 -12.80
C GLN A 242 11.95 10.69 -14.06
N PRO A 243 12.45 11.52 -15.00
CA PRO A 243 12.97 11.05 -16.28
C PRO A 243 14.16 10.11 -16.12
N ARG A 244 14.92 10.23 -15.03
CA ARG A 244 16.03 9.33 -14.68
C ARG A 244 15.62 7.87 -14.54
N MET A 245 14.37 7.59 -14.16
CA MET A 245 13.88 6.22 -13.97
C MET A 245 13.88 5.42 -15.28
N TYR A 246 13.67 6.09 -16.42
CA TYR A 246 13.62 5.46 -17.76
C TYR A 246 14.94 5.56 -18.53
N ARG A 247 16.02 6.14 -17.96
CA ARG A 247 17.32 6.18 -18.64
C ARG A 247 17.99 4.81 -18.55
N GLU A 248 18.24 4.20 -19.72
CA GLU A 248 18.82 2.85 -19.84
C GLU A 248 20.28 2.75 -19.37
N GLN A 249 20.99 3.87 -19.26
CA GLN A 249 22.42 3.86 -18.99
C GLN A 249 22.74 4.24 -17.53
N ILE A 250 23.47 3.31 -16.90
CA ILE A 250 24.25 3.47 -15.66
C ILE A 250 23.47 3.41 -14.33
N ALA A 251 22.54 2.45 -14.13
CA ALA A 251 21.87 2.32 -12.84
C ALA A 251 22.46 1.27 -11.89
N TYR A 252 22.93 0.10 -12.36
CA TYR A 252 23.30 -0.95 -11.40
C TYR A 252 24.65 -0.67 -10.67
N GLN A 253 25.68 -0.23 -11.39
CA GLN A 253 26.99 0.08 -10.79
C GLN A 253 27.04 1.48 -10.16
N LEU A 254 26.47 2.51 -10.81
CA LEU A 254 26.41 3.82 -10.17
C LEU A 254 25.47 3.84 -8.96
N PHE A 255 24.38 3.08 -8.85
CA PHE A 255 23.56 3.15 -7.62
C PHE A 255 24.21 2.44 -6.43
N LYS A 256 25.16 1.51 -6.65
CA LYS A 256 26.04 1.01 -5.58
C LYS A 256 26.97 2.12 -5.07
N ASP A 257 27.59 2.88 -5.98
CA ASP A 257 28.53 3.95 -5.63
C ASP A 257 27.86 5.29 -5.25
N VAL A 258 26.66 5.58 -5.77
CA VAL A 258 25.86 6.79 -5.51
C VAL A 258 25.03 6.66 -4.24
N SER A 259 25.05 5.50 -3.56
CA SER A 259 24.66 5.41 -2.15
C SER A 259 25.49 6.37 -1.27
N THR A 260 26.66 6.83 -1.74
CA THR A 260 27.53 7.79 -1.04
C THR A 260 27.24 9.27 -1.34
N LYS A 261 26.40 9.60 -2.33
CA LYS A 261 26.00 10.99 -2.64
C LYS A 261 24.48 11.09 -2.81
N SER A 262 23.76 10.67 -1.78
CA SER A 262 22.30 10.71 -1.72
C SER A 262 21.77 12.15 -1.78
N LYS A 263 21.18 12.55 -2.91
CA LYS A 263 20.10 13.54 -2.84
C LYS A 263 18.99 12.89 -2.02
N ILE A 264 18.73 13.42 -0.83
CA ILE A 264 17.61 13.01 0.02
C ILE A 264 16.35 13.00 -0.86
N PRO A 265 15.62 11.87 -0.96
CA PRO A 265 14.43 11.82 -1.79
C PRO A 265 13.43 12.87 -1.31
N ASN A 266 12.79 13.55 -2.27
CA ASN A 266 11.81 14.58 -1.94
C ASN A 266 10.66 13.95 -1.16
N LYS A 267 10.41 14.44 0.06
CA LYS A 267 9.34 13.97 0.96
C LYS A 267 7.96 13.98 0.29
N PHE A 268 7.72 14.93 -0.61
CA PHE A 268 6.47 15.10 -1.36
C PHE A 268 6.41 14.28 -2.66
N SER A 269 7.43 13.46 -2.96
CA SER A 269 7.39 12.59 -4.14
C SER A 269 6.37 11.46 -3.99
N ASP A 270 5.79 11.04 -5.12
CA ASP A 270 4.82 9.94 -5.12
C ASP A 270 5.45 8.60 -4.70
N ILE A 271 6.77 8.43 -4.92
CA ILE A 271 7.52 7.26 -4.44
C ILE A 271 7.66 7.30 -2.92
N SER A 272 7.95 8.47 -2.33
CA SER A 272 7.99 8.62 -0.87
C SER A 272 6.61 8.39 -0.24
N ARG A 273 5.52 8.77 -0.93
CA ARG A 273 4.15 8.39 -0.54
C ARG A 273 3.96 6.88 -0.53
N LEU A 274 4.37 6.17 -1.59
CA LEU A 274 4.30 4.71 -1.62
C LEU A 274 5.10 4.09 -0.48
N ALA A 275 6.33 4.55 -0.24
CA ALA A 275 7.17 4.08 0.87
C ALA A 275 6.47 4.26 2.24
N ARG A 276 5.86 5.42 2.48
CA ARG A 276 5.05 5.66 3.69
C ARG A 276 3.83 4.76 3.79
N ARG A 277 3.11 4.49 2.69
CA ARG A 277 1.98 3.55 2.69
C ARG A 277 2.41 2.11 2.98
N LEU A 278 3.54 1.67 2.45
CA LEU A 278 4.06 0.31 2.71
C LEU A 278 4.56 0.15 4.16
N THR A 279 5.06 1.24 4.75
CA THR A 279 5.56 1.30 6.13
C THR A 279 4.51 1.78 7.14
N ASN A 280 3.23 1.83 6.79
CA ASN A 280 2.17 2.31 7.68
C ASN A 280 2.40 3.73 8.29
N ASN A 281 3.23 4.55 7.64
CA ASN A 281 3.56 5.92 8.04
C ASN A 281 2.83 6.97 7.17
N ALA A 282 1.76 6.55 6.48
CA ALA A 282 1.03 7.42 5.56
C ALA A 282 0.16 8.43 6.32
N VAL A 283 0.17 9.68 5.85
CA VAL A 283 -0.60 10.76 6.45
C VAL A 283 -1.90 11.00 5.68
N GLY A 284 -3.03 10.87 6.36
CA GLY A 284 -4.35 11.15 5.79
C GLY A 284 -4.91 12.51 6.22
N LEU A 285 -5.48 13.25 5.26
CA LEU A 285 -6.18 14.52 5.52
C LEU A 285 -7.69 14.37 5.29
N VAL A 286 -8.50 14.69 6.29
CA VAL A 286 -9.97 14.66 6.17
C VAL A 286 -10.54 16.07 6.29
N LEU A 287 -11.28 16.49 5.25
CA LEU A 287 -11.81 17.84 5.12
C LEU A 287 -13.33 17.87 5.38
N GLY A 288 -13.73 18.58 6.44
CA GLY A 288 -15.13 18.75 6.80
C GLY A 288 -15.95 19.58 5.80
N GLY A 289 -17.27 19.41 5.85
CA GLY A 289 -18.23 20.27 5.16
C GLY A 289 -18.39 21.65 5.82
N GLY A 290 -19.08 22.58 5.14
CA GLY A 290 -19.29 23.93 5.69
C GLY A 290 -19.57 25.05 4.67
N GLY A 291 -19.95 24.73 3.43
CA GLY A 291 -20.25 25.72 2.39
C GLY A 291 -19.09 26.69 2.14
N ALA A 292 -19.37 28.00 2.12
CA ALA A 292 -18.35 29.04 1.89
C ALA A 292 -17.19 29.02 2.91
N ARG A 293 -17.38 28.48 4.12
CA ARG A 293 -16.28 28.34 5.10
C ARG A 293 -15.21 27.34 4.66
N GLY A 294 -15.53 26.48 3.67
CA GLY A 294 -14.61 25.49 3.11
C GLY A 294 -13.37 26.07 2.45
N PHE A 295 -13.34 27.37 2.12
CA PHE A 295 -12.10 28.03 1.64
C PHE A 295 -10.99 28.05 2.68
N ALA A 296 -11.29 27.88 3.97
CA ALA A 296 -10.30 27.71 5.02
C ALA A 296 -9.37 26.50 4.78
N HIS A 297 -9.85 25.47 4.06
CA HIS A 297 -9.05 24.29 3.71
C HIS A 297 -7.81 24.62 2.88
N LEU A 298 -7.84 25.70 2.07
CA LEU A 298 -6.64 26.19 1.37
C LEU A 298 -5.54 26.61 2.36
N GLY A 299 -5.92 27.31 3.43
CA GLY A 299 -5.00 27.74 4.48
C GLY A 299 -4.38 26.55 5.22
N VAL A 300 -5.19 25.51 5.48
CA VAL A 300 -4.73 24.26 6.12
C VAL A 300 -3.71 23.54 5.24
N VAL A 301 -4.02 23.30 3.96
CA VAL A 301 -3.08 22.64 3.03
C VAL A 301 -1.78 23.44 2.90
N ARG A 302 -1.86 24.76 2.80
CA ARG A 302 -0.67 25.63 2.77
C ARG A 302 0.17 25.52 4.04
N ALA A 303 -0.47 25.41 5.21
CA ALA A 303 0.23 25.26 6.47
C ALA A 303 0.92 23.89 6.57
N LEU A 304 0.27 22.82 6.11
CA LEU A 304 0.86 21.47 6.06
C LEU A 304 2.07 21.41 5.13
N GLU A 305 1.98 21.96 3.91
CA GLU A 305 3.11 22.03 2.98
C GLU A 305 4.29 22.83 3.58
N LYS A 306 4.01 23.96 4.24
CA LYS A 306 5.04 24.75 4.94
C LYS A 306 5.68 24.03 6.13
N ALA A 307 4.92 23.16 6.79
CA ALA A 307 5.40 22.34 7.90
C ALA A 307 6.11 21.06 7.42
N GLU A 308 6.30 20.89 6.10
CA GLU A 308 6.86 19.69 5.48
C GLU A 308 6.07 18.40 5.80
N ILE A 309 4.77 18.53 6.04
CA ILE A 309 3.88 17.38 6.30
C ILE A 309 3.28 16.93 4.96
N PRO A 310 3.63 15.73 4.47
CA PRO A 310 3.04 15.20 3.24
C PRO A 310 1.57 14.82 3.44
N ILE A 311 0.78 14.87 2.37
CA ILE A 311 -0.61 14.38 2.34
C ILE A 311 -0.65 13.16 1.40
N ASP A 312 -0.79 11.97 1.98
CA ASP A 312 -0.68 10.69 1.27
C ASP A 312 -2.05 10.09 0.89
N MET A 313 -3.11 10.55 1.55
CA MET A 313 -4.51 10.26 1.21
C MET A 313 -5.37 11.43 1.67
N ILE A 314 -6.48 11.66 0.97
CA ILE A 314 -7.37 12.77 1.29
C ILE A 314 -8.82 12.36 1.18
N GLY A 315 -9.67 12.90 2.03
CA GLY A 315 -11.10 12.71 1.87
C GLY A 315 -11.89 13.87 2.42
N GLY A 316 -13.19 13.88 2.15
CA GLY A 316 -14.04 14.93 2.69
C GLY A 316 -15.52 14.80 2.40
N THR A 317 -16.24 15.79 2.90
CA THR A 317 -17.70 15.89 2.79
C THR A 317 -18.09 17.25 2.22
N SER A 318 -19.03 17.29 1.26
CA SER A 318 -19.53 18.53 0.66
C SER A 318 -18.37 19.39 0.09
N ILE A 319 -18.22 20.66 0.51
CA ILE A 319 -17.11 21.53 0.06
C ILE A 319 -15.73 20.95 0.38
N GLY A 320 -15.60 20.18 1.48
CA GLY A 320 -14.37 19.48 1.82
C GLY A 320 -14.04 18.38 0.83
N ALA A 321 -15.06 17.67 0.31
CA ALA A 321 -14.89 16.69 -0.76
C ALA A 321 -14.42 17.37 -2.05
N PHE A 322 -15.01 18.51 -2.40
CA PHE A 322 -14.59 19.30 -3.56
C PHE A 322 -13.13 19.74 -3.46
N MET A 323 -12.76 20.39 -2.35
CA MET A 323 -11.38 20.84 -2.11
C MET A 323 -10.40 19.66 -2.09
N GLY A 324 -10.79 18.56 -1.45
CA GLY A 324 -10.00 17.34 -1.38
C GLY A 324 -9.77 16.70 -2.75
N ALA A 325 -10.81 16.62 -3.58
CA ALA A 325 -10.72 16.09 -4.94
C ALA A 325 -9.78 16.94 -5.81
N VAL A 326 -9.89 18.28 -5.74
CA VAL A 326 -8.99 19.18 -6.47
C VAL A 326 -7.53 18.95 -6.07
N TYR A 327 -7.25 18.86 -4.78
CA TYR A 327 -5.90 18.57 -4.31
C TYR A 327 -5.45 17.17 -4.76
N ALA A 328 -6.34 16.18 -4.71
CA ALA A 328 -6.04 14.81 -5.11
C ALA A 328 -5.70 14.65 -6.59
N THR A 329 -6.26 15.50 -7.47
CA THR A 329 -5.99 15.49 -8.90
C THR A 329 -4.55 15.88 -9.22
N TYR A 330 -4.00 16.90 -8.55
CA TYR A 330 -2.71 17.51 -8.92
C TYR A 330 -1.59 17.29 -7.89
N GLY A 331 -1.96 17.14 -6.62
CA GLY A 331 -1.04 16.96 -5.50
C GLY A 331 -0.25 18.21 -5.13
N ASP A 332 -0.78 19.41 -5.41
CA ASP A 332 -0.11 20.67 -5.10
C ASP A 332 -1.08 21.80 -4.70
N TYR A 333 -0.61 22.67 -3.80
CA TYR A 333 -1.34 23.85 -3.37
C TYR A 333 -1.62 24.84 -4.51
N VAL A 334 -0.74 24.98 -5.50
CA VAL A 334 -0.87 26.03 -6.54
C VAL A 334 -2.10 25.77 -7.41
N HIS A 335 -2.30 24.55 -7.90
CA HIS A 335 -3.50 24.20 -8.66
C HIS A 335 -4.75 24.26 -7.76
N MET A 336 -4.66 23.79 -6.52
CA MET A 336 -5.77 23.87 -5.57
C MET A 336 -6.25 25.30 -5.37
N ASN A 337 -5.33 26.24 -5.15
CA ASN A 337 -5.64 27.66 -5.00
C ASN A 337 -6.24 28.26 -6.28
N ARG A 338 -5.75 27.89 -7.46
CA ARG A 338 -6.30 28.37 -8.74
C ARG A 338 -7.74 27.89 -8.95
N CYS A 339 -7.99 26.61 -8.74
CA CYS A 339 -9.31 25.99 -8.89
C CYS A 339 -10.29 26.52 -7.84
N ALA A 340 -9.85 26.67 -6.59
CA ALA A 340 -10.66 27.25 -5.53
C ALA A 340 -11.02 28.73 -5.80
N ASN A 341 -10.09 29.55 -6.31
CA ASN A 341 -10.41 30.92 -6.70
C ASN A 341 -11.39 31.00 -7.87
N LYS A 342 -11.27 30.10 -8.87
CA LYS A 342 -12.24 29.98 -9.97
C LYS A 342 -13.62 29.60 -9.43
N PHE A 343 -13.68 28.64 -8.53
CA PHE A 343 -14.90 28.20 -7.86
C PHE A 343 -15.53 29.34 -7.03
N GLY A 344 -14.75 30.03 -6.20
CA GLY A 344 -15.22 31.13 -5.36
C GLY A 344 -15.77 32.33 -6.14
N LYS A 345 -15.11 32.72 -7.24
CA LYS A 345 -15.63 33.76 -8.13
C LYS A 345 -16.96 33.38 -8.79
N SER A 346 -17.11 32.11 -9.16
CA SER A 346 -18.34 31.60 -9.76
C SER A 346 -19.48 31.48 -8.74
N TYR A 347 -19.17 31.02 -7.53
CA TYR A 347 -20.11 30.80 -6.42
C TYR A 347 -20.55 32.09 -5.72
N GLY A 348 -19.68 33.10 -5.64
CA GLY A 348 -19.98 34.41 -5.04
C GLY A 348 -20.72 35.39 -5.95
N SER A 349 -20.98 35.03 -7.22
CA SER A 349 -21.74 35.87 -8.14
C SER A 349 -23.24 35.78 -7.86
N ILE A 350 -23.81 36.85 -7.29
CA ILE A 350 -25.24 36.97 -6.92
C ILE A 350 -26.15 36.69 -8.13
N TYR A 351 -25.76 37.13 -9.33
CA TYR A 351 -26.49 36.90 -10.58
C TYR A 351 -26.60 35.40 -10.94
N ASN A 352 -25.53 34.64 -10.65
CA ASN A 352 -25.48 33.19 -10.87
C ASN A 352 -26.17 32.39 -9.75
N GLN A 353 -26.39 33.00 -8.59
CA GLN A 353 -27.13 32.37 -7.50
C GLN A 353 -28.64 32.54 -7.69
N MET A 354 -29.09 33.70 -8.19
CA MET A 354 -30.50 33.99 -8.42
C MET A 354 -31.14 33.20 -9.56
N SER A 355 -30.39 32.84 -10.60
CA SER A 355 -30.94 32.07 -11.73
C SER A 355 -30.85 30.53 -11.56
N ASP A 356 -30.50 30.05 -10.37
CA ASP A 356 -30.53 28.63 -9.97
C ASP A 356 -31.63 28.34 -8.92
N ILE A 357 -32.45 29.34 -8.58
CA ILE A 357 -33.53 29.24 -7.60
C ILE A 357 -34.72 28.51 -8.22
N THR A 358 -35.14 27.41 -7.59
CA THR A 358 -36.38 26.68 -7.93
C THR A 358 -37.54 27.11 -7.06
N LEU A 359 -38.77 27.05 -7.60
CA LEU A 359 -39.98 27.18 -6.80
C LEU A 359 -40.04 26.01 -5.78
N PRO A 360 -40.13 26.29 -4.47
CA PRO A 360 -39.83 25.30 -3.44
C PRO A 360 -41.04 24.40 -3.16
N LEU A 361 -41.08 23.25 -3.82
CA LEU A 361 -41.90 22.09 -3.40
C LEU A 361 -41.03 20.97 -2.80
N LEU A 362 -39.76 20.86 -3.21
CA LEU A 362 -38.81 19.81 -2.78
C LEU A 362 -37.36 20.28 -2.56
N SER A 363 -36.89 21.35 -3.23
CA SER A 363 -35.54 21.94 -3.05
C SER A 363 -35.50 23.42 -3.45
N PHE A 364 -34.58 24.18 -2.86
CA PHE A 364 -34.36 25.61 -3.13
C PHE A 364 -33.40 25.89 -4.32
N LEU A 365 -32.67 24.88 -4.81
CA LEU A 365 -31.69 25.02 -5.90
C LEU A 365 -31.81 23.86 -6.89
N THR A 366 -31.66 24.13 -8.21
CA THR A 366 -31.64 23.03 -9.21
C THR A 366 -30.35 22.19 -9.14
N GLY A 367 -29.24 22.81 -8.73
CA GLY A 367 -27.92 22.17 -8.70
C GLY A 367 -27.23 22.05 -10.06
N ALA A 368 -27.90 22.45 -11.16
CA ALA A 368 -27.35 22.34 -12.51
C ALA A 368 -26.07 23.16 -12.69
N ARG A 369 -25.97 24.33 -12.05
CA ARG A 369 -24.75 25.15 -12.15
C ARG A 369 -23.61 24.63 -11.30
N PHE A 370 -23.91 24.10 -10.12
CA PHE A 370 -22.91 23.44 -9.31
C PHE A 370 -22.29 22.27 -10.09
N ASN A 371 -23.11 21.45 -10.75
CA ASN A 371 -22.64 20.38 -11.63
C ASN A 371 -21.84 20.91 -12.83
N SER A 372 -22.27 22.01 -13.46
CA SER A 372 -21.51 22.64 -14.56
C SER A 372 -20.13 23.14 -14.11
N ILE A 373 -20.03 23.73 -12.92
CA ILE A 373 -18.75 24.17 -12.36
C ILE A 373 -17.86 22.97 -12.05
N LEU A 374 -18.40 21.92 -11.42
CA LEU A 374 -17.68 20.67 -11.19
C LEU A 374 -17.15 20.08 -12.50
N TYR A 375 -18.00 20.00 -13.52
CA TYR A 375 -17.62 19.52 -14.84
C TYR A 375 -16.53 20.41 -15.47
N SER A 376 -16.58 21.73 -15.28
CA SER A 376 -15.54 22.64 -15.80
C SER A 376 -14.16 22.54 -15.11
N ILE A 377 -14.10 21.83 -13.98
CA ILE A 377 -12.88 21.66 -13.17
C ILE A 377 -12.35 20.24 -13.33
N PHE A 378 -13.22 19.24 -13.23
CA PHE A 378 -12.85 17.82 -13.27
C PHE A 378 -13.11 17.15 -14.62
N ASN A 379 -13.86 17.76 -15.53
CA ASN A 379 -14.30 17.14 -16.79
C ASN A 379 -14.87 15.73 -16.54
N ASP A 380 -14.48 14.75 -17.36
CA ASP A 380 -14.86 13.33 -17.26
C ASP A 380 -13.80 12.48 -16.54
N ILE A 381 -13.23 12.99 -15.44
CA ILE A 381 -12.26 12.26 -14.61
C ILE A 381 -13.01 11.38 -13.61
N ASN A 382 -12.61 10.11 -13.49
CA ASN A 382 -13.13 9.22 -12.46
C ASN A 382 -12.33 9.34 -11.15
N ILE A 383 -12.89 8.89 -10.03
CA ILE A 383 -12.19 8.94 -8.74
C ILE A 383 -10.90 8.11 -8.78
N GLU A 384 -10.93 6.97 -9.48
CA GLU A 384 -9.76 6.12 -9.67
C GLU A 384 -8.64 6.77 -10.46
N ASP A 385 -8.92 7.84 -11.21
CA ASP A 385 -7.92 8.57 -12.00
C ASP A 385 -7.23 9.68 -11.18
N LEU A 386 -7.59 9.86 -9.90
CA LEU A 386 -6.96 10.84 -9.02
C LEU A 386 -5.58 10.36 -8.57
N LEU A 387 -4.59 11.26 -8.63
CA LEU A 387 -3.19 10.96 -8.31
C LEU A 387 -3.00 10.53 -6.85
N ILE A 388 -3.69 11.23 -5.92
CA ILE A 388 -3.70 10.89 -4.49
C ILE A 388 -4.99 10.12 -4.21
N PRO A 389 -4.93 9.00 -3.47
CA PRO A 389 -6.11 8.28 -3.04
C PRO A 389 -7.13 9.20 -2.36
N PHE A 390 -8.33 9.24 -2.95
CA PHE A 390 -9.41 10.13 -2.54
C PHE A 390 -10.66 9.34 -2.15
N PHE A 391 -11.32 9.76 -1.07
CA PHE A 391 -12.66 9.30 -0.76
C PHE A 391 -13.59 10.48 -0.45
N CYS A 392 -14.86 10.36 -0.80
CA CYS A 392 -15.88 11.29 -0.38
C CYS A 392 -17.09 10.54 0.16
N THR A 393 -17.81 11.16 1.07
CA THR A 393 -19.02 10.59 1.65
C THR A 393 -20.25 11.10 0.91
N SER A 394 -21.13 10.19 0.51
CA SER A 394 -22.47 10.51 0.01
C SER A 394 -23.51 9.59 0.64
N THR A 395 -24.77 10.00 0.68
CA THR A 395 -25.86 9.15 1.21
C THR A 395 -26.83 8.84 0.09
N ASP A 396 -27.05 7.55 -0.16
CA ASP A 396 -28.06 7.10 -1.09
C ASP A 396 -29.40 6.97 -0.35
N ILE A 397 -30.29 7.92 -0.63
CA ILE A 397 -31.62 8.01 0.00
C ILE A 397 -32.48 6.80 -0.39
N SER A 398 -32.26 6.20 -1.55
CA SER A 398 -33.06 5.05 -2.01
C SER A 398 -32.71 3.79 -1.22
N SER A 399 -31.42 3.58 -0.96
CA SER A 399 -30.92 2.39 -0.26
C SER A 399 -30.70 2.60 1.24
N HIS A 400 -30.84 3.83 1.75
CA HIS A 400 -30.58 4.21 3.15
C HIS A 400 -29.16 3.87 3.61
N GLN A 401 -28.19 3.89 2.69
CA GLN A 401 -26.80 3.53 2.94
C GLN A 401 -25.87 4.71 2.68
N LEU A 402 -24.84 4.83 3.52
CA LEU A 402 -23.70 5.69 3.26
C LEU A 402 -22.83 5.05 2.17
N LYS A 403 -22.41 5.85 1.19
CA LYS A 403 -21.48 5.48 0.12
C LYS A 403 -20.18 6.25 0.27
#